data_AF-A0A379E1A2-F1
#
_entry.id   AF-A0A379E1A2-F1
#
_cell.length_a   1.000
_cell.length_b   1.000
_cell.length_c   1.000
_cell.angle_alpha   90.00
_cell.angle_beta   90.00
_cell.angle_gamma   90.00
#
_symmetry.space_group_name_H-M   'P 1'
#
loop_
_entity.id
_entity.type
_entity.pdbx_description
1 polymer ?
#
loop_
_entity_poly.entity_id
_entity_poly.type
_entity_poly.pdbx_seq_one_letter_code
_entity_poly.pdbx_strand_id
1 'polypeptide(L)'
;MPQRRLAAALDIDTATYCKIERGERKAKKEQIVILSNLFHVAHEDLLTLWLADKVSDVIATDKSVASDVLSLVRNELKHAK
;
A
#
# COMPACT_ATOMS: atom_id res chain seq x y z
N MET A 1 -16.35 -3.67 -12.10
CA MET A 1 -15.79 -2.85 -13.20
C MET A 1 -14.74 -3.67 -13.95
N PRO A 2 -14.61 -3.62 -15.29
CA PRO A 2 -13.56 -4.36 -15.99
C PRO A 2 -12.15 -3.86 -15.63
N GLN A 3 -11.17 -4.76 -15.47
CA GLN A 3 -9.77 -4.43 -15.18
C GLN A 3 -9.19 -3.36 -16.12
N ARG A 4 -9.55 -3.41 -17.41
CA ARG A 4 -9.12 -2.39 -18.39
C ARG A 4 -9.49 -0.96 -17.99
N ARG A 5 -10.67 -0.76 -17.37
CA ARG A 5 -11.14 0.56 -16.96
C ARG A 5 -10.40 1.04 -15.71
N LEU A 6 -10.13 0.10 -14.79
CA LEU A 6 -9.34 0.37 -13.59
C LEU A 6 -7.90 0.75 -13.99
N ALA A 7 -7.28 0.01 -14.91
CA ALA A 7 -5.96 0.30 -15.43
C ALA A 7 -5.90 1.69 -16.12
N ALA A 8 -6.89 2.02 -16.95
CA ALA A 8 -6.99 3.33 -17.59
C ALA A 8 -7.16 4.48 -16.59
N ALA A 9 -7.96 4.29 -15.53
CA ALA A 9 -8.13 5.30 -14.48
C ALA A 9 -6.81 5.59 -13.73
N LEU A 10 -5.94 4.59 -13.65
CA LEU A 10 -4.64 4.68 -12.97
C LEU A 10 -3.48 5.04 -13.90
N ASP A 11 -3.76 5.32 -15.17
CA ASP A 11 -2.78 5.63 -16.22
C ASP A 11 -1.68 4.54 -16.35
N ILE A 12 -2.11 3.28 -16.39
CA ILE A 12 -1.25 2.10 -16.55
C ILE A 12 -1.87 1.08 -17.51
N ASP A 13 -1.05 0.15 -18.00
CA ASP A 13 -1.54 -0.96 -18.79
C ASP A 13 -2.27 -2.02 -17.94
N THR A 14 -3.12 -2.81 -18.59
CA THR A 14 -3.92 -3.84 -17.89
C THR A 14 -3.05 -4.93 -17.25
N ALA A 15 -1.91 -5.30 -17.85
CA ALA A 15 -1.03 -6.31 -17.25
C ALA A 15 -0.35 -5.79 -15.98
N THR A 16 0.02 -4.51 -15.93
CA THR A 16 0.48 -3.84 -14.71
C THR A 16 -0.61 -3.86 -13.64
N TYR A 17 -1.86 -3.55 -14.00
CA TYR A 17 -2.96 -3.62 -13.04
C TYR A 17 -3.21 -5.05 -12.52
N CYS A 18 -3.16 -6.06 -13.38
CA CYS A 18 -3.25 -7.47 -12.97
C CYS A 18 -2.18 -7.86 -11.94
N LYS A 19 -0.95 -7.35 -12.08
CA LYS A 19 0.12 -7.57 -11.09
C LYS A 19 -0.18 -6.87 -9.76
N ILE A 20 -0.86 -5.72 -9.79
CA ILE A 20 -1.29 -5.02 -8.58
C ILE A 20 -2.36 -5.81 -7.86
N GLU A 21 -3.38 -6.32 -8.56
CA GLU A 21 -4.43 -7.14 -7.94
C GLU A 21 -3.91 -8.44 -7.32
N ARG A 22 -2.82 -9.01 -7.85
CA ARG A 22 -2.16 -10.20 -7.28
C ARG A 22 -1.16 -9.89 -6.17
N GLY A 23 -0.93 -8.61 -5.85
CA GLY A 23 0.08 -8.20 -4.86
C GLY A 23 1.53 -8.34 -5.33
N GLU A 24 1.77 -8.72 -6.60
CA GLU A 24 3.12 -8.83 -7.19
C GLU A 24 3.76 -7.46 -7.46
N ARG A 25 2.93 -6.41 -7.59
CA ARG A 25 3.38 -5.03 -7.78
C ARG A 25 2.55 -4.12 -6.89
N LYS A 26 3.19 -3.12 -6.29
CA LYS A 26 2.48 -2.10 -5.51
C LYS A 26 2.07 -0.94 -6.40
N ALA A 27 0.86 -0.42 -6.18
CA ALA A 27 0.43 0.85 -6.75
C ALA A 27 1.37 1.98 -6.29
N LYS A 28 1.42 3.07 -7.06
CA LYS A 28 2.11 4.30 -6.63
C LYS A 28 1.26 5.02 -5.58
N LYS A 29 1.88 5.89 -4.77
CA LYS A 29 1.17 6.63 -3.72
C LYS A 29 0.08 7.54 -4.31
N GLU A 30 0.36 8.17 -5.45
CA GLU A 30 -0.59 9.06 -6.15
C GLU A 30 -1.82 8.30 -6.67
N GLN A 31 -1.63 7.01 -7.01
CA GLN A 31 -2.70 6.13 -7.46
C GLN A 31 -3.65 5.74 -6.31
N ILE A 32 -3.22 5.83 -5.05
CA ILE A 32 -4.07 5.54 -3.89
C ILE A 32 -5.26 6.50 -3.81
N VAL A 33 -5.05 7.79 -4.13
CA VAL A 33 -6.12 8.80 -4.19
C VAL A 33 -7.15 8.48 -5.27
N ILE A 34 -6.70 7.97 -6.41
CA ILE A 34 -7.58 7.57 -7.50
C ILE A 34 -8.41 6.36 -7.08
N LEU A 35 -7.76 5.35 -6.48
CA LEU A 35 -8.41 4.14 -5.98
C LEU A 35 -9.44 4.44 -4.89
N SER A 36 -9.13 5.35 -3.96
CA SER A 36 -10.05 5.75 -2.88
C SER A 36 -11.33 6.37 -3.45
N ASN A 37 -11.19 7.25 -4.42
CA ASN A 37 -12.33 7.89 -5.09
C ASN A 37 -13.16 6.89 -5.90
N LEU A 38 -12.49 5.95 -6.58
CA LEU A 38 -13.13 4.98 -7.45
C LEU A 38 -13.91 3.90 -6.70
N PHE A 39 -13.40 3.48 -5.54
CA PHE A 39 -14.03 2.48 -4.69
C PHE A 39 -14.87 3.06 -3.57
N HIS A 40 -14.92 4.39 -3.43
CA HIS A 40 -15.63 5.09 -2.35
C HIS A 40 -15.17 4.63 -0.95
N VAL A 41 -13.86 4.46 -0.80
CA VAL A 41 -13.21 4.10 0.48
C VAL A 41 -12.42 5.31 0.98
N ALA A 42 -12.28 5.47 2.29
CA ALA A 42 -11.47 6.54 2.85
C ALA A 42 -10.02 6.41 2.37
N HIS A 43 -9.45 7.54 1.92
CA HIS A 43 -8.05 7.57 1.47
C HIS A 43 -7.09 7.13 2.58
N GLU A 44 -7.37 7.48 3.83
CA GLU A 44 -6.55 7.11 4.99
C GLU A 44 -6.48 5.60 5.19
N ASP A 45 -7.58 4.87 4.98
CA ASP A 45 -7.62 3.42 5.12
C ASP A 45 -6.72 2.75 4.05
N LEU A 46 -6.86 3.17 2.80
CA LEU A 46 -6.04 2.65 1.69
C LEU A 46 -4.56 3.04 1.83
N LEU A 47 -4.28 4.27 2.26
CA LEU A 47 -2.91 4.71 2.52
C LEU A 47 -2.27 3.90 3.65
N THR A 48 -3.03 3.61 4.70
CA THR A 48 -2.59 2.80 5.84
C THR A 48 -2.21 1.39 5.39
N LEU A 49 -3.08 0.73 4.61
CA LEU A 49 -2.81 -0.59 4.04
C LEU A 49 -1.57 -0.57 3.13
N TRP A 50 -1.46 0.42 2.25
CA TRP A 50 -0.34 0.55 1.34
C TRP A 50 1.00 0.75 2.07
N LEU A 51 1.02 1.56 3.14
CA LEU A 51 2.21 1.75 3.98
C LEU A 51 2.53 0.49 4.79
N ALA A 52 1.53 -0.20 5.33
CA ALA A 52 1.72 -1.44 6.07
C ALA A 52 2.37 -2.51 5.18
N ASP A 53 1.93 -2.64 3.93
CA ASP A 53 2.57 -3.50 2.95
C ASP A 53 4.03 -3.11 2.74
N LYS A 54 4.34 -1.81 2.56
CA LYS A 54 5.72 -1.33 2.36
C LYS A 54 6.62 -1.64 3.55
N VAL A 55 6.15 -1.39 4.76
CA VAL A 55 6.88 -1.73 5.99
C VAL A 55 7.08 -3.24 6.07
N SER A 56 6.06 -4.03 5.73
CA SER A 56 6.13 -5.50 5.72
C SER A 56 7.21 -6.03 4.79
N ASP A 57 7.37 -5.47 3.59
CA ASP A 57 8.46 -5.86 2.66
C ASP A 57 9.84 -5.63 3.27
N VAL A 58 10.03 -4.49 3.97
CA VAL A 58 11.32 -4.11 4.55
C VAL A 58 11.72 -5.09 5.66
N ILE A 59 10.77 -5.56 6.45
CA ILE A 59 11.01 -6.48 7.58
C ILE A 59 10.84 -7.96 7.20
N ALA A 60 10.47 -8.28 5.95
CA ALA A 60 10.10 -9.62 5.52
C ALA A 60 11.25 -10.64 5.66
N THR A 61 12.51 -10.19 5.56
CA THR A 61 13.72 -11.02 5.69
C THR A 61 14.07 -11.32 7.14
N ASP A 62 13.77 -10.39 8.06
CA ASP A 62 14.22 -10.40 9.45
C ASP A 62 13.04 -10.59 10.41
N LYS A 63 12.19 -11.57 10.10
CA LYS A 63 10.93 -11.83 10.82
C LYS A 63 11.10 -12.07 12.32
N SER A 64 12.26 -12.56 12.75
CA SER A 64 12.55 -12.82 14.17
C SER A 64 12.55 -11.56 15.02
N VAL A 65 12.96 -10.41 14.46
CA VAL A 65 13.02 -9.11 15.15
C VAL A 65 11.94 -8.13 14.70
N ALA A 66 11.13 -8.51 13.71
CA ALA A 66 10.10 -7.65 13.12
C ALA A 66 9.15 -7.01 14.15
N SER A 67 8.68 -7.79 15.13
CA SER A 67 7.78 -7.27 16.19
C SER A 67 8.45 -6.20 17.06
N ASP A 68 9.71 -6.42 17.41
CA ASP A 68 10.48 -5.49 18.25
C ASP A 68 10.78 -4.19 17.50
N VAL A 69 11.16 -4.30 16.22
CA VAL A 69 11.36 -3.14 15.33
C VAL A 69 10.09 -2.31 15.21
N LEU A 70 8.94 -2.93 14.93
CA LEU A 70 7.66 -2.22 14.83
C LEU A 70 7.26 -1.55 16.15
N SER A 71 7.55 -2.20 17.28
CA SER A 71 7.27 -1.66 18.61
C SER A 71 8.16 -0.46 18.93
N LEU A 72 9.45 -0.54 18.58
CA LEU A 72 10.40 0.56 18.75
C LEU A 72 9.99 1.79 17.94
N VAL A 73 9.72 1.62 16.64
CA VAL A 73 9.26 2.70 15.75
C VAL A 73 7.97 3.34 16.28
N ARG A 74 7.00 2.53 16.73
CA ARG A 74 5.75 3.03 17.31
C ARG A 74 6.01 3.90 18.54
N ASN A 75 6.94 3.52 19.40
CA ASN A 75 7.27 4.30 20.59
C ASN A 75 7.96 5.61 20.22
N GLU A 76 8.91 5.59 19.28
CA GLU A 76 9.58 6.81 18.79
C GLU A 76 8.58 7.81 18.21
N LEU A 77 7.63 7.35 17.39
CA LEU A 77 6.61 8.22 16.79
C LEU A 77 5.65 8.84 17.82
N LYS A 78 5.40 8.17 18.95
CA LYS A 78 4.60 8.75 20.05
C LYS A 78 5.35 9.85 20.81
N HIS A 79 6.68 9.83 20.77
CA HIS A 79 7.54 10.77 21.48
C HIS A 79 8.15 11.85 20.58
N ALA A 80 8.05 11.71 19.26
CA ALA A 80 8.38 12.74 18.30
C ALA A 80 7.43 13.94 18.49
N LYS A 81 8.00 15.08 18.92
CA LYS A 81 7.31 16.37 19.06
C LYS A 81 7.05 17.04 17.72
#